data_AF-A0AAV6EES0-F1
#
_entry.id   AF-A0AAV6EES0-F1
#
_cell.length_a   1.000
_cell.length_b   1.000
_cell.length_c   1.000
_cell.angle_alpha   90.00
_cell.angle_beta   90.00
_cell.angle_gamma   90.00
#
_symmetry.space_group_name_H-M   'P 1'
#
loop_
_entity.id
_entity.type
_entity.pdbx_description
1 polymer ?
#
loop_
_entity_poly.entity_id
_entity_poly.type
_entity_poly.pdbx_seq_one_letter_code
_entity_poly.pdbx_strand_id
1 'polypeptide(L)'
;MGFKDENEFLNSARGGDTNIAQKRKTIPNKERIANFKRKKIITIYFTEEEHHDINQTAFNMGFSASAFIRYAIKEKLDSINQIKDLGAKYQIKRVESLKKLIKKEIK
;
A
#
# COMPACT_ATOMS: atom_id res chain seq x y z
N MET A 1 -35.25 -5.01 -51.95
CA MET A 1 -35.23 -5.18 -50.48
C MET A 1 -33.87 -5.71 -50.10
N GLY A 2 -33.10 -4.93 -49.34
CA GLY A 2 -31.83 -5.32 -48.74
C GLY A 2 -31.59 -4.34 -47.61
N PHE A 3 -31.85 -4.75 -46.37
CA PHE A 3 -31.74 -3.91 -45.19
C PHE A 3 -30.25 -3.59 -44.93
N LYS A 4 -29.89 -2.30 -45.01
CA LYS A 4 -28.54 -1.79 -44.72
C LYS A 4 -28.48 -1.26 -43.29
N ASP A 5 -27.55 -1.85 -42.54
CA ASP A 5 -26.68 -1.26 -41.51
C ASP A 5 -27.29 -0.45 -40.35
N GLU A 6 -27.90 -1.14 -39.40
CA GLU A 6 -28.21 -0.63 -38.05
C GLU A 6 -26.95 -0.31 -37.21
N ASN A 7 -25.76 -0.77 -37.66
CA ASN A 7 -24.49 -0.57 -36.95
C ASN A 7 -23.77 0.76 -37.29
N GLU A 8 -24.26 1.53 -38.25
CA GLU A 8 -23.61 2.80 -38.66
C GLU A 8 -24.03 3.98 -37.76
N PHE A 9 -25.21 3.92 -37.13
CA PHE A 9 -25.73 4.99 -36.25
C PHE A 9 -25.07 5.01 -34.86
N LEU A 10 -24.63 3.85 -34.34
CA LEU A 10 -23.97 3.78 -33.03
C LEU A 10 -22.52 4.30 -33.07
N ASN A 11 -21.91 4.33 -34.25
CA ASN A 11 -20.54 4.82 -34.44
C ASN A 11 -20.46 6.35 -34.64
N SER A 12 -21.57 7.02 -35.00
CA SER A 12 -21.62 8.48 -35.14
C SER A 12 -21.84 9.21 -33.81
N ALA A 13 -22.49 8.58 -32.83
CA ALA A 13 -22.72 9.16 -31.49
C ALA A 13 -21.46 9.20 -30.60
N ARG A 14 -20.36 8.55 -31.01
CA ARG A 14 -19.12 8.46 -30.21
C ARG A 14 -17.98 9.33 -30.74
N GLY A 15 -18.27 10.22 -31.70
CA GLY A 15 -17.44 11.38 -32.03
C GLY A 15 -16.02 11.02 -32.48
N GLY A 16 -15.92 10.34 -33.62
CA GLY A 16 -14.68 10.29 -34.38
C GLY A 16 -14.60 11.48 -35.33
N ASP A 17 -13.90 12.54 -34.93
CA ASP A 17 -13.31 13.50 -35.86
C ASP A 17 -11.86 13.79 -35.47
N THR A 18 -10.98 13.34 -36.36
CA THR A 18 -9.56 13.65 -36.42
C THR A 18 -9.32 15.12 -36.73
N ASN A 19 -8.29 15.70 -36.10
CA ASN A 19 -7.59 16.93 -36.48
C ASN A 19 -8.23 18.29 -36.14
N ILE A 20 -8.13 18.66 -34.86
CA ILE A 20 -7.61 20.00 -34.52
C ILE A 20 -6.35 19.78 -33.69
N ALA A 21 -5.23 20.21 -34.26
CA ALA A 21 -3.96 20.41 -33.59
C ALA A 21 -4.11 21.38 -32.42
N GLN A 22 -4.67 20.92 -31.30
CA GLN A 22 -4.44 21.57 -30.02
C GLN A 22 -2.98 21.30 -29.68
N LYS A 23 -2.15 22.31 -29.93
CA LYS A 23 -0.81 22.49 -29.40
C LYS A 23 -0.79 22.02 -27.94
N ARG A 24 -0.49 20.74 -27.73
CA ARG A 24 -0.03 20.23 -26.45
C ARG A 24 1.28 20.96 -26.24
N LYS A 25 1.25 22.04 -25.45
CA LYS A 25 2.47 22.59 -24.87
C LYS A 25 3.14 21.39 -24.20
N THR A 26 4.19 20.90 -24.83
CA THR A 26 5.10 19.90 -24.30
C THR A 26 5.79 20.54 -23.12
N ILE A 27 5.13 20.50 -21.97
CA ILE A 27 5.79 20.73 -20.69
C ILE A 27 6.83 19.60 -20.59
N PRO A 28 8.14 19.91 -20.43
CA PRO A 28 9.19 18.91 -20.51
C PRO A 28 8.96 17.80 -19.48
N ASN A 29 8.81 16.58 -20.00
CA ASN A 29 8.36 15.39 -19.29
C ASN A 29 9.47 14.74 -18.43
N LYS A 30 10.39 15.52 -17.86
CA LYS A 30 11.49 14.99 -17.02
C LYS A 30 11.22 15.15 -15.52
N GLU A 31 10.48 16.18 -15.10
CA GLU A 31 10.25 16.45 -13.67
C GLU A 31 8.97 15.79 -13.11
N ARG A 32 7.97 15.50 -13.96
CA ARG A 32 6.75 14.77 -13.53
C ARG A 32 6.98 13.29 -13.23
N ILE A 33 7.99 12.68 -13.86
CA ILE A 33 8.27 11.23 -13.74
C ILE A 33 9.08 10.91 -12.47
N ALA A 34 9.81 11.88 -11.91
CA ALA A 34 10.65 11.66 -10.74
C ALA A 34 9.87 11.42 -9.44
N ASN A 35 8.63 11.95 -9.33
CA ASN A 35 7.81 11.85 -8.12
C ASN A 35 6.65 10.85 -8.21
N PHE A 36 6.51 10.12 -9.32
CA PHE A 36 5.61 8.98 -9.37
C PHE A 36 6.27 7.83 -8.60
N LYS A 37 6.22 7.89 -7.26
CA LYS A 37 6.65 6.81 -6.34
C LYS A 37 6.16 5.49 -6.94
N ARG A 38 7.07 4.68 -7.48
CA ARG A 38 6.72 3.43 -8.16
C ARG A 38 5.87 2.61 -7.19
N LYS A 39 4.59 2.45 -7.50
CA LYS A 39 3.73 1.51 -6.78
C LYS A 39 4.31 0.12 -7.06
N LYS A 40 5.12 -0.39 -6.14
CA LYS A 40 5.64 -1.75 -6.22
C LYS A 40 4.47 -2.71 -6.07
N ILE A 41 4.26 -3.54 -7.08
CA ILE A 41 3.30 -4.64 -7.02
C ILE A 41 3.99 -5.77 -6.24
N ILE A 42 3.33 -6.27 -5.22
CA ILE A 42 3.76 -7.43 -4.44
C ILE A 42 2.65 -8.46 -4.58
N THR A 43 2.99 -9.65 -5.08
CA THR A 43 2.08 -10.79 -5.14
C THR A 43 2.31 -11.65 -3.91
N ILE A 44 1.23 -11.92 -3.17
CA ILE A 44 1.24 -12.78 -1.99
C ILE A 44 0.23 -13.89 -2.27
N TYR A 45 0.62 -15.13 -1.99
CA TYR A 45 -0.22 -16.30 -2.18
C TYR A 45 -0.88 -16.66 -0.85
N PHE A 46 -2.17 -16.98 -0.92
CA PHE A 46 -3.00 -17.43 0.19
C PHE A 46 -3.72 -18.71 -0.24
N THR A 47 -4.16 -19.50 0.72
CA THR A 47 -5.15 -20.55 0.43
C THR A 47 -6.48 -19.89 0.05
N GLU A 48 -7.40 -20.68 -0.52
CA GLU A 48 -8.72 -20.17 -0.88
C GLU A 48 -9.52 -19.72 0.35
N GLU A 49 -9.41 -20.48 1.45
CA GLU A 49 -10.02 -20.14 2.75
C GLU A 49 -9.47 -18.83 3.30
N GLU A 50 -8.14 -18.69 3.36
CA GLU A 50 -7.50 -17.44 3.84
C GLU A 50 -7.89 -16.24 2.97
N HIS A 51 -7.95 -16.43 1.65
CA HIS A 51 -8.37 -15.38 0.73
C HIS A 51 -9.83 -14.97 0.97
N HIS A 52 -10.73 -15.94 1.23
CA HIS A 52 -12.11 -15.66 1.56
C HIS A 52 -12.24 -14.85 2.86
N ASP A 53 -11.56 -15.29 3.91
CA ASP A 53 -11.58 -14.66 5.24
C ASP A 53 -11.02 -13.23 5.20
N ILE A 54 -9.90 -13.03 4.48
CA ILE A 54 -9.29 -11.72 4.27
C ILE A 54 -10.28 -10.77 3.57
N ASN A 55 -10.97 -11.24 2.53
CA ASN A 55 -11.92 -10.42 1.80
C ASN A 55 -13.15 -10.07 2.63
N GLN A 56 -13.72 -11.03 3.36
CA GLN A 56 -14.84 -10.77 4.26
C GLN A 56 -14.46 -9.77 5.36
N THR A 57 -13.31 -9.98 5.99
CA THR A 57 -12.82 -9.10 7.06
C THR A 57 -12.54 -7.70 6.54
N ALA A 58 -11.88 -7.57 5.39
CA ALA A 58 -11.63 -6.29 4.75
C ALA A 58 -12.93 -5.55 4.43
N PHE A 59 -13.91 -6.26 3.87
CA PHE A 59 -15.23 -5.70 3.56
C PHE A 59 -15.96 -5.20 4.81
N ASN A 60 -16.00 -6.00 5.88
CA ASN A 60 -16.63 -5.64 7.14
C ASN A 60 -16.00 -4.39 7.79
N MET A 61 -14.71 -4.14 7.53
CA MET A 61 -13.99 -2.95 7.99
C MET A 61 -14.04 -1.77 7.01
N GLY A 62 -14.72 -1.90 5.86
CA GLY A 62 -14.79 -0.85 4.84
C GLY A 62 -13.49 -0.65 4.04
N PHE A 63 -12.61 -1.66 4.00
CA PHE A 63 -11.35 -1.63 3.27
C PHE A 63 -11.39 -2.49 2.00
N SER A 64 -10.56 -2.13 1.03
CA SER A 64 -10.13 -3.10 0.00
C SER A 64 -9.19 -4.13 0.62
N ALA A 65 -9.18 -5.37 0.11
CA ALA A 65 -8.26 -6.42 0.58
C ALA A 65 -6.80 -5.94 0.61
N SER A 66 -6.35 -5.21 -0.42
CA SER A 66 -4.98 -4.67 -0.46
C SER A 66 -4.72 -3.63 0.65
N ALA A 67 -5.71 -2.83 1.02
CA ALA A 67 -5.59 -1.83 2.07
C ALA A 67 -5.59 -2.51 3.45
N PHE A 68 -6.44 -3.51 3.63
CA PHE A 68 -6.48 -4.33 4.83
C PHE A 68 -5.17 -5.07 5.08
N ILE A 69 -4.58 -5.71 4.06
CA ILE A 69 -3.28 -6.38 4.17
C ILE A 69 -2.18 -5.38 4.60
N ARG A 70 -2.14 -4.18 4.01
CA ARG A 70 -1.18 -3.14 4.41
C ARG A 70 -1.38 -2.70 5.85
N TYR A 71 -2.63 -2.52 6.28
CA TYR A 71 -2.97 -2.19 7.65
C TYR A 71 -2.50 -3.28 8.62
N ALA A 72 -2.85 -4.54 8.35
CA ALA A 72 -2.49 -5.69 9.19
C ALA A 72 -0.96 -5.85 9.33
N ILE A 73 -0.21 -5.69 8.24
CA ILE A 73 1.27 -5.71 8.27
C ILE A 73 1.80 -4.59 9.16
N LYS A 74 1.25 -3.37 9.02
CA LYS A 74 1.69 -2.23 9.81
C LYS A 74 1.44 -2.45 11.31
N GLU A 75 0.24 -2.85 11.69
CA GLU A 75 -0.13 -3.13 13.08
C GLU A 75 0.78 -4.18 13.72
N LYS A 76 1.10 -5.26 12.98
CA LYS A 76 2.03 -6.28 13.45
C LYS A 76 3.46 -5.76 13.56
N LEU A 77 3.92 -4.95 12.61
CA LEU A 77 5.25 -4.36 12.66
C LEU A 77 5.40 -3.41 13.88
N ASP A 78 4.40 -2.58 14.11
CA ASP A 78 4.38 -1.64 15.23
C ASP A 78 4.38 -2.41 16.57
N SER A 79 3.61 -3.49 16.66
CA SER A 79 3.62 -4.38 17.83
C SER A 79 5.00 -5.02 18.08
N ILE A 80 5.66 -5.52 17.04
CA ILE A 80 7.00 -6.11 17.13
C ILE A 80 8.03 -5.07 17.60
N ASN A 81 7.94 -3.84 17.08
CA ASN A 81 8.85 -2.77 17.46
C ASN A 81 8.66 -2.36 18.93
N GLN A 82 7.41 -2.28 19.40
CA GLN A 82 7.13 -2.02 20.81
C GLN A 82 7.72 -3.09 21.74
N ILE A 83 7.62 -4.37 21.37
CA ILE A 83 8.20 -5.48 22.15
C ILE A 83 9.73 -5.36 22.20
N LYS A 84 10.37 -5.05 21.07
CA LYS A 84 11.83 -4.83 21.02
C LYS A 84 12.26 -3.68 21.92
N ASP A 85 11.54 -2.56 21.88
CA ASP A 85 11.82 -1.39 22.72
C ASP A 85 11.66 -1.68 24.21
N LEU A 86 10.63 -2.44 24.58
CA LEU A 86 10.42 -2.91 25.96
C LEU A 86 11.59 -3.80 26.43
N GLY A 87 12.02 -4.75 25.60
CA GLY A 87 13.17 -5.60 25.87
C GLY A 87 14.45 -4.80 26.08
N ALA A 88 14.71 -3.81 25.21
CA ALA A 88 15.87 -2.93 25.32
C ALA A 88 15.84 -2.11 26.63
N LYS A 89 14.69 -1.53 26.99
CA LYS A 89 14.51 -0.78 28.25
C LYS A 89 14.76 -1.65 29.47
N TYR A 90 14.31 -2.90 29.45
CA TYR A 90 14.53 -3.84 30.56
C TYR A 90 16.02 -4.13 30.76
N GLN A 91 16.76 -4.38 29.67
CA GLN A 91 18.20 -4.64 29.75
C GLN A 91 18.98 -3.45 30.30
N ILE A 92 18.64 -2.22 29.86
CA ILE A 92 19.28 -1.00 30.36
C ILE A 92 19.07 -0.84 31.88
N LYS A 93 17.81 -0.98 32.35
CA LYS A 93 17.50 -0.90 33.80
C LYS A 93 18.23 -1.96 34.62
N ARG A 94 18.41 -3.16 34.08
CA ARG A 94 19.14 -4.25 34.73
C ARG A 94 20.62 -3.89 34.87
N VAL A 95 21.25 -3.38 33.81
CA VAL A 95 22.65 -2.92 33.83
C VAL A 95 22.86 -1.78 34.83
N GLU A 96 21.95 -0.80 34.86
CA GLU A 96 22.01 0.29 35.84
C GLU A 96 21.89 -0.20 37.29
N SER A 97 21.00 -1.16 37.54
CA SER A 97 20.83 -1.77 38.85
C SER A 97 22.09 -2.52 39.28
N LEU A 98 22.71 -3.28 38.37
CA LEU A 98 23.97 -3.98 38.63
C LEU A 98 25.12 -2.99 38.90
N LYS A 99 25.22 -1.89 38.13
CA LYS A 99 26.22 -0.84 38.40
C LYS A 99 26.05 -0.23 39.79
N LYS A 100 24.81 0.01 40.24
CA LYS A 100 24.52 0.52 41.59
C LYS A 100 24.90 -0.48 42.69
N LEU A 101 24.65 -1.77 42.48
CA LEU A 101 25.05 -2.85 43.39
C LEU A 101 26.57 -2.94 43.54
N ILE A 102 27.29 -3.02 42.42
CA ILE A 102 28.77 -3.09 42.41
C ILE A 102 29.37 -1.86 43.11
N LYS A 103 28.83 -0.66 42.86
CA LYS A 103 29.29 0.57 43.52
C LYS A 103 29.06 0.58 45.04
N LYS A 104 28.08 -0.17 45.54
CA LYS A 104 27.84 -0.33 46.98
C LYS A 104 28.80 -1.33 47.62
N GLU A 105 29.20 -2.39 46.92
CA GLU A 105 30.09 -3.42 47.47
C GLU A 105 31.58 -3.01 47.46
N ILE A 106 31.98 -2.09 46.59
CA ILE A 106 33.38 -1.61 46.49
C ILE A 106 33.70 -0.49 47.51
N LYS A 107 32.73 -0.06 48.32
CA LYS A 107 32.88 1.06 49.27
C LYS A 107 32.83 0.58 50.71
#